data_AF-A0A6I4YNU2-F1
#
_entry.id   AF-A0A6I4YNU2-F1
#
_cell.length_a   1.000
_cell.length_b   1.000
_cell.length_c   1.000
_cell.angle_alpha   90.00
_cell.angle_beta   90.00
_cell.angle_gamma   90.00
#
_symmetry.space_group_name_H-M   'P 1'
#
loop_
_entity.id
_entity.type
_entity.pdbx_description
1 polymer ?
#
loop_
_entity_poly.entity_id
_entity_poly.type
_entity_poly.pdbx_seq_one_letter_code
_entity_poly.pdbx_strand_id
1 'polypeptide(L)'
;MPDFPLTERFLHALARAHHWHAGQYRKVPEGEMATVPYLSHLLGVASIALEFGATENEAIAALLHDALEDGPENIQTDVARRGETREELRRVIRQEFGEQVERLVVGATEDTALIEGRKAPWPERKKAYLQKLIRTENPESAASLLVSASDKLHNARAILADVLTFGATPQSRAPFFDRFNAGQTGTLQYYRLLVRAYRRAPGAHGQPRLQALIAELDRTVTALEQACGVQEEQVAAYPLLR
;
A
#
# COMPACT_ATOMS: atom_id res chain seq x y z
N MET A 1 -21.86 26.63 5.05
CA MET A 1 -21.62 25.26 4.52
C MET A 1 -20.21 24.89 4.92
N PRO A 2 -19.91 23.66 5.37
CA PRO A 2 -18.51 23.26 5.52
C PRO A 2 -17.83 23.39 4.16
N ASP A 3 -16.60 23.89 4.13
CA ASP A 3 -15.82 23.98 2.90
C ASP A 3 -15.71 22.58 2.29
N PHE A 4 -15.91 22.49 0.97
CA PHE A 4 -15.76 21.24 0.25
C PHE A 4 -14.31 20.75 0.40
N PRO A 5 -14.07 19.51 0.87
CA PRO A 5 -12.76 19.12 1.39
C PRO A 5 -11.66 18.98 0.33
N LEU A 6 -12.01 18.99 -0.96
CA LEU A 6 -11.10 18.78 -2.08
C LEU A 6 -11.12 19.98 -3.02
N THR A 7 -10.00 20.68 -3.11
CA THR A 7 -9.81 21.82 -4.01
C THR A 7 -9.21 21.38 -5.35
N GLU A 8 -8.92 22.34 -6.23
CA GLU A 8 -8.15 22.14 -7.46
C GLU A 8 -6.79 21.46 -7.24
N ARG A 9 -6.23 21.53 -6.03
CA ARG A 9 -5.00 20.79 -5.68
C ARG A 9 -5.18 19.28 -5.80
N PHE A 10 -6.33 18.76 -5.36
CA PHE A 10 -6.63 17.33 -5.49
C PHE A 10 -6.84 16.93 -6.96
N LEU A 11 -7.52 17.76 -7.75
CA LEU A 11 -7.68 17.53 -9.19
C LEU A 11 -6.32 17.50 -9.90
N HIS A 12 -5.42 18.42 -9.54
CA HIS A 12 -4.06 18.46 -10.09
C HIS A 12 -3.27 17.19 -9.71
N ALA A 13 -3.37 16.72 -8.46
CA ALA A 13 -2.76 15.46 -8.04
C ALA A 13 -3.30 14.26 -8.81
N LEU A 14 -4.61 14.23 -9.10
CA LEU A 14 -5.23 13.17 -9.91
C LEU A 14 -4.67 13.15 -11.33
N ALA A 15 -4.49 14.32 -11.96
CA ALA A 15 -3.87 14.41 -13.27
C ALA A 15 -2.42 13.89 -13.26
N ARG A 16 -1.65 14.18 -12.20
CA ARG A 16 -0.30 13.64 -12.01
C ARG A 16 -0.29 12.12 -11.84
N ALA A 17 -1.15 11.60 -10.97
CA ALA A 17 -1.32 10.16 -10.76
C ALA A 17 -1.66 9.43 -12.08
N HIS A 18 -2.62 9.96 -12.84
CA HIS A 18 -2.95 9.41 -14.15
C HIS A 18 -1.75 9.43 -15.11
N HIS A 19 -1.00 10.52 -15.17
CA HIS A 19 0.15 10.64 -16.08
C HIS A 19 1.29 9.68 -15.71
N TRP A 20 1.67 9.61 -14.43
CA TRP A 20 2.78 8.75 -13.98
C TRP A 20 2.47 7.26 -14.06
N HIS A 21 1.20 6.89 -13.97
CA HIS A 21 0.73 5.51 -14.05
C HIS A 21 -0.02 5.21 -15.36
N ALA A 22 0.14 6.06 -16.38
CA ALA A 22 -0.46 5.85 -17.69
C ALA A 22 0.05 4.53 -18.30
N GLY A 23 -0.87 3.70 -18.80
CA GLY A 23 -0.56 2.38 -19.33
C GLY A 23 -0.19 1.31 -18.29
N GLN A 24 -0.16 1.64 -16.99
CA GLN A 24 0.05 0.66 -15.94
C GLN A 24 -1.27 -0.06 -15.61
N TYR A 25 -1.18 -1.38 -15.41
CA TYR A 25 -2.29 -2.22 -15.02
C TYR A 25 -2.02 -2.91 -13.68
N ARG A 26 -3.09 -3.34 -13.01
CA ARG A 26 -2.98 -4.22 -11.85
C ARG A 26 -2.37 -5.55 -12.30
N LYS A 27 -1.47 -6.09 -11.46
CA LYS A 27 -0.84 -7.40 -11.70
C LYS A 27 -1.93 -8.47 -11.79
N VAL A 28 -1.71 -9.48 -12.63
CA VAL A 28 -2.57 -10.67 -12.78
C VAL A 28 -1.67 -11.92 -12.76
N PRO A 29 -2.23 -13.13 -12.60
CA PRO A 29 -1.48 -14.37 -12.77
C PRO A 29 -0.75 -14.47 -14.12
N GLU A 30 0.31 -15.26 -14.17
CA GLU A 30 1.06 -15.51 -15.39
C GLU A 30 0.16 -16.17 -16.45
N GLY A 31 0.20 -15.64 -17.69
CA GLY A 31 -0.66 -16.09 -18.79
C GLY A 31 -2.01 -15.39 -18.88
N GLU A 32 -2.37 -14.53 -17.91
CA GLU A 32 -3.58 -13.70 -18.00
C GLU A 32 -3.30 -12.30 -18.56
N MET A 33 -4.30 -11.72 -19.23
CA MET A 33 -4.22 -10.34 -19.71
C MET A 33 -4.67 -9.38 -18.60
N ALA A 34 -3.80 -8.44 -18.23
CA ALA A 34 -4.14 -7.40 -17.28
C ALA A 34 -5.15 -6.41 -17.90
N THR A 35 -6.32 -6.28 -17.29
CA THR A 35 -7.42 -5.42 -17.82
C THR A 35 -7.76 -4.25 -16.91
N VAL A 36 -7.41 -4.33 -15.62
CA VAL A 36 -7.76 -3.31 -14.63
C VAL A 36 -6.67 -2.23 -14.59
N PRO A 37 -6.97 -0.96 -14.94
CA PRO A 37 -6.00 0.12 -14.88
C PRO A 37 -5.49 0.36 -13.46
N TYR A 38 -4.19 0.65 -13.29
CA TYR A 38 -3.59 0.89 -11.97
C TYR A 38 -4.23 2.07 -11.24
N LEU A 39 -4.72 3.07 -11.99
CA LEU A 39 -5.42 4.24 -11.44
C LEU A 39 -6.61 3.87 -10.55
N SER A 40 -7.27 2.71 -10.79
CA SER A 40 -8.34 2.21 -9.92
C SER A 40 -7.88 2.03 -8.46
N HIS A 41 -6.65 1.56 -8.25
CA HIS A 41 -6.06 1.43 -6.93
C HIS A 41 -5.85 2.78 -6.27
N LEU A 42 -5.23 3.72 -6.98
CA LEU A 42 -4.92 5.05 -6.43
C LEU A 42 -6.20 5.80 -6.02
N LEU A 43 -7.24 5.71 -6.85
CA LEU A 43 -8.57 6.25 -6.54
C LEU A 43 -9.20 5.54 -5.33
N GLY A 44 -9.11 4.21 -5.27
CA GLY A 44 -9.64 3.44 -4.15
C GLY A 44 -8.95 3.74 -2.82
N VAL A 45 -7.63 3.93 -2.83
CA VAL A 45 -6.85 4.31 -1.63
C VAL A 45 -7.20 5.71 -1.17
N ALA A 46 -7.32 6.67 -2.09
CA ALA A 46 -7.77 8.03 -1.78
C ALA A 46 -9.21 8.05 -1.21
N SER A 47 -10.13 7.25 -1.78
CA SER A 47 -11.50 7.10 -1.28
C SER A 47 -11.52 6.59 0.16
N ILE A 48 -10.79 5.51 0.44
CA ILE A 48 -10.69 4.95 1.79
C ILE A 48 -10.12 6.00 2.75
N ALA A 49 -9.02 6.67 2.39
CA ALA A 49 -8.43 7.69 3.25
C ALA A 49 -9.46 8.80 3.60
N LEU A 50 -10.22 9.28 2.62
CA LEU A 50 -11.26 10.29 2.81
C LEU A 50 -12.40 9.80 3.72
N GLU A 51 -12.89 8.58 3.50
CA GLU A 51 -13.92 7.95 4.35
C GLU A 51 -13.47 7.85 5.83
N PHE A 52 -12.17 7.64 6.06
CA PHE A 52 -11.56 7.60 7.39
C PHE A 52 -11.00 8.95 7.87
N GLY A 53 -11.38 10.06 7.22
CA GLY A 53 -11.15 11.41 7.72
C GLY A 53 -9.85 12.07 7.30
N ALA A 54 -9.28 11.67 6.18
CA ALA A 54 -8.15 12.37 5.58
C ALA A 54 -8.47 13.85 5.35
N THR A 55 -7.50 14.69 5.68
CA THR A 55 -7.34 16.04 5.15
C THR A 55 -7.04 16.00 3.65
N GLU A 56 -7.14 17.14 2.96
CA GLU A 56 -6.77 17.23 1.54
C GLU A 56 -5.32 16.77 1.29
N ASN A 57 -4.36 17.16 2.15
CA ASN A 57 -2.96 16.75 1.99
C ASN A 57 -2.77 15.23 2.14
N GLU A 58 -3.50 14.60 3.06
CA GLU A 58 -3.47 13.14 3.24
C GLU A 58 -4.17 12.42 2.07
N ALA A 59 -5.26 12.98 1.53
CA ALA A 59 -5.94 12.44 0.36
C ALA A 59 -5.06 12.55 -0.91
N ILE A 60 -4.37 13.67 -1.09
CA ILE A 60 -3.36 13.83 -2.15
C ILE A 60 -2.23 12.82 -1.96
N ALA A 61 -1.71 12.67 -0.74
CA ALA A 61 -0.65 11.70 -0.47
C ALA A 61 -1.10 10.25 -0.72
N ALA A 62 -2.34 9.91 -0.36
CA ALA A 62 -2.97 8.63 -0.68
C ALA A 62 -3.07 8.38 -2.19
N LEU A 63 -3.42 9.40 -2.96
CA LEU A 63 -3.50 9.32 -4.42
C LEU A 63 -2.12 9.16 -5.08
N LEU A 64 -1.07 9.73 -4.47
CA LEU A 64 0.30 9.75 -4.99
C LEU A 64 1.23 8.73 -4.30
N HIS A 65 0.73 7.86 -3.42
CA HIS A 65 1.57 7.06 -2.53
C HIS A 65 2.56 6.15 -3.27
N ASP A 66 2.16 5.60 -4.42
CA ASP A 66 2.99 4.75 -5.28
C ASP A 66 3.81 5.52 -6.32
N ALA A 67 3.68 6.84 -6.38
CA ALA A 67 4.36 7.65 -7.40
C ALA A 67 5.88 7.52 -7.33
N LEU A 68 6.46 7.33 -6.13
CA LEU A 68 7.90 7.17 -5.96
C LEU A 68 8.37 5.71 -6.04
N GLU A 69 7.48 4.75 -5.82
CA GLU A 69 7.79 3.32 -5.92
C GLU A 69 7.64 2.82 -7.36
N ASP A 70 6.44 2.91 -7.91
CA ASP A 70 6.07 2.35 -9.21
C ASP A 70 6.19 3.36 -10.36
N GLY A 71 6.07 4.67 -10.06
CA GLY A 71 6.19 5.73 -11.06
C GLY A 71 7.50 5.64 -11.86
N PRO A 72 8.70 5.59 -11.23
CA PRO A 72 9.96 5.43 -11.94
C PRO A 72 10.03 4.12 -12.74
N GLU A 73 9.42 3.04 -12.25
CA GLU A 73 9.40 1.77 -12.99
C GLU A 73 8.55 1.87 -14.27
N ASN A 74 7.48 2.68 -14.25
CA ASN A 74 6.57 2.89 -15.36
C ASN A 74 7.08 3.92 -16.40
N ILE A 75 7.66 5.03 -15.94
CA ILE A 75 8.04 6.14 -16.84
C ILE A 75 9.50 6.09 -17.31
N GLN A 76 10.35 5.28 -16.67
CA GLN A 76 11.78 5.21 -16.99
C GLN A 76 12.18 3.79 -17.43
N THR A 77 12.53 3.68 -18.72
CA THR A 77 13.00 2.44 -19.34
C THR A 77 14.44 2.10 -18.97
N ASP A 78 15.27 3.12 -18.67
CA ASP A 78 16.65 2.91 -18.21
C ASP A 78 16.69 2.66 -16.70
N VAL A 79 16.92 1.40 -16.32
CA VAL A 79 16.97 0.96 -14.91
C VAL A 79 17.99 1.76 -14.11
N ALA A 80 19.12 2.18 -14.70
CA ALA A 80 20.15 2.94 -14.01
C ALA A 80 19.67 4.35 -13.60
N ARG A 81 18.67 4.90 -14.30
CA ARG A 81 18.15 6.25 -14.09
C ARG A 81 16.90 6.33 -13.23
N ARG A 82 16.35 5.19 -12.80
CA ARG A 82 15.15 5.14 -11.94
C ARG A 82 15.34 5.89 -10.62
N GLY A 83 16.55 5.91 -10.07
CA GLY A 83 16.88 6.69 -8.87
C GLY A 83 16.78 8.20 -9.11
N GLU A 84 17.30 8.69 -10.24
CA GLU A 84 17.19 10.10 -10.64
C GLU A 84 15.72 10.49 -10.84
N THR A 85 14.98 9.65 -11.55
CA THR A 85 13.54 9.84 -11.80
C THR A 85 12.75 9.88 -10.50
N ARG A 86 13.06 9.01 -9.52
CA ARG A 86 12.42 9.06 -8.19
C ARG A 86 12.65 10.41 -7.51
N GLU A 87 13.88 10.92 -7.53
CA GLU A 87 14.20 12.21 -6.93
C GLU A 87 13.54 13.38 -7.67
N GLU A 88 13.41 13.29 -9.00
CA GLU A 88 12.66 14.27 -9.79
C GLU A 88 11.18 14.28 -9.42
N LEU A 89 10.52 13.11 -9.35
CA LEU A 89 9.12 13.00 -8.93
C LEU A 89 8.93 13.55 -7.52
N ARG A 90 9.84 13.22 -6.59
CA ARG A 90 9.83 13.75 -5.22
C ARG A 90 9.89 15.28 -5.20
N ARG A 91 10.77 15.90 -6.01
CA ARG A 91 10.85 17.36 -6.16
C ARG A 91 9.56 17.95 -6.73
N VAL A 92 8.97 17.32 -7.75
CA VAL A 92 7.70 17.75 -8.33
C VAL A 92 6.59 17.73 -7.28
N ILE A 93 6.49 16.65 -6.49
CA ILE A 93 5.50 16.53 -5.42
C ILE A 93 5.66 17.67 -4.39
N ARG A 94 6.90 17.94 -3.96
CA ARG A 94 7.18 19.05 -3.04
C ARG A 94 6.78 20.40 -3.63
N GLN A 95 7.12 20.66 -4.89
CA GLN A 95 6.87 21.95 -5.55
C GLN A 95 5.38 22.20 -5.77
N GLU A 96 4.63 21.18 -6.18
CA GLU A 96 3.22 21.32 -6.56
C GLU A 96 2.25 21.15 -5.39
N PHE A 97 2.60 20.31 -4.40
CA PHE A 97 1.69 19.94 -3.31
C PHE A 97 2.23 20.27 -1.92
N GLY A 98 3.50 20.66 -1.81
CA GLY A 98 4.12 21.10 -0.56
C GLY A 98 4.84 19.99 0.21
N GLU A 99 5.64 20.42 1.20
CA GLU A 99 6.51 19.53 1.98
C GLU A 99 5.73 18.48 2.79
N GLN A 100 4.54 18.80 3.28
CA GLN A 100 3.73 17.84 4.03
C GLN A 100 3.32 16.64 3.17
N VAL A 101 2.85 16.88 1.95
CA VAL A 101 2.46 15.81 1.02
C VAL A 101 3.67 14.97 0.63
N GLU A 102 4.80 15.61 0.30
CA GLU A 102 6.05 14.91 0.01
C GLU A 102 6.46 13.98 1.17
N ARG A 103 6.46 14.48 2.42
CA ARG A 103 6.80 13.65 3.59
C ARG A 103 5.88 12.44 3.74
N LEU A 104 4.59 12.59 3.47
CA LEU A 104 3.63 11.48 3.54
C LEU A 104 3.85 10.45 2.42
N VAL A 105 4.07 10.90 1.18
CA VAL A 105 4.35 10.00 0.05
C VAL A 105 5.66 9.25 0.27
N VAL A 106 6.71 9.92 0.74
CA VAL A 106 7.99 9.27 1.11
C VAL A 106 7.77 8.27 2.26
N GLY A 107 6.95 8.60 3.25
CA GLY A 107 6.63 7.71 4.36
C GLY A 107 5.91 6.43 3.94
N ALA A 108 5.05 6.53 2.92
CA ALA A 108 4.31 5.43 2.32
C ALA A 108 5.13 4.58 1.33
N THR A 109 6.18 5.15 0.73
CA THR A 109 7.11 4.44 -0.14
C THR A 109 7.98 3.49 0.69
N GLU A 110 8.07 2.21 0.32
CA GLU A 110 9.06 1.35 0.96
C GLU A 110 10.45 1.90 0.66
N ASP A 111 11.16 2.33 1.70
CA ASP A 111 12.51 2.90 1.63
C ASP A 111 13.52 1.79 1.31
N THR A 112 13.47 1.32 0.07
CA THR A 112 14.35 0.28 -0.43
C THR A 112 15.57 0.97 -1.01
N ALA A 113 16.65 1.03 -0.24
CA ALA A 113 17.96 1.30 -0.80
C ALA A 113 18.17 0.32 -1.97
N LEU A 114 18.33 0.87 -3.17
CA LEU A 114 18.64 0.07 -4.35
C LEU A 114 20.14 -0.23 -4.30
N ILE A 115 20.51 -1.49 -4.06
CA ILE A 115 21.89 -1.94 -4.19
C ILE A 115 22.07 -2.33 -5.66
N GLU A 116 22.88 -1.57 -6.39
CA GLU A 116 23.10 -1.75 -7.84
C GLU A 116 21.78 -1.77 -8.65
N GLY A 117 20.81 -0.93 -8.27
CA GLY A 117 19.52 -0.83 -8.94
C GLY A 117 18.50 -1.91 -8.57
N ARG A 118 18.80 -2.80 -7.61
CA ARG A 118 17.88 -3.87 -7.16
C ARG A 118 17.39 -3.64 -5.73
N LYS A 119 16.10 -3.95 -5.50
CA LYS A 119 15.49 -3.94 -4.16
C LYS A 119 16.10 -5.10 -3.33
N ALA A 120 16.34 -4.86 -2.05
CA ALA A 120 16.74 -5.90 -1.10
C ALA A 120 15.70 -7.07 -1.05
N PRO A 121 16.09 -8.27 -0.57
CA PRO A 121 15.20 -9.41 -0.46
C PRO A 121 13.88 -9.08 0.26
N TRP A 122 12.77 -9.63 -0.25
CA TRP A 122 11.42 -9.32 0.23
C TRP A 122 11.25 -9.47 1.76
N PRO A 123 11.73 -10.56 2.42
CA PRO A 123 11.55 -10.71 3.86
C PRO A 123 12.23 -9.59 4.67
N GLU A 124 13.42 -9.16 4.26
CA GLU A 124 14.19 -8.12 4.94
C GLU A 124 13.45 -6.78 4.89
N ARG A 125 12.95 -6.40 3.71
CA ARG A 125 12.19 -5.16 3.50
C ARG A 125 10.91 -5.14 4.33
N LYS A 126 10.18 -6.25 4.34
CA LYS A 126 8.92 -6.36 5.10
C LYS A 126 9.16 -6.33 6.61
N LYS A 127 10.21 -7.01 7.11
CA LYS A 127 10.60 -6.94 8.53
C LYS A 127 11.00 -5.53 8.95
N ALA A 128 11.81 -4.84 8.15
CA ALA A 128 12.21 -3.46 8.41
C ALA A 128 11.00 -2.52 8.47
N TYR A 129 10.04 -2.68 7.56
CA TYR A 129 8.80 -1.91 7.57
C TYR A 129 7.94 -2.19 8.83
N LEU A 130 7.73 -3.46 9.19
CA LEU A 130 6.99 -3.83 10.40
C LEU A 130 7.63 -3.26 11.67
N GLN A 131 8.97 -3.27 11.75
CA GLN A 131 9.71 -2.68 12.86
C GLN A 131 9.52 -1.16 12.88
N LYS A 132 9.63 -0.47 11.73
CA LYS A 132 9.41 0.97 11.59
C LYS A 132 8.07 1.40 12.18
N LEU A 133 6.99 0.67 11.90
CA LEU A 133 5.64 0.99 12.40
C LEU A 133 5.51 0.98 13.93
N ILE A 134 6.27 0.13 14.62
CA ILE A 134 6.16 -0.04 16.09
C ILE A 134 7.23 0.71 16.88
N ARG A 135 8.13 1.46 16.23
CA ARG A 135 9.16 2.24 16.91
C ARG A 135 8.52 3.32 17.78
N THR A 136 9.04 3.47 18.99
CA THR A 136 8.65 4.52 19.93
C THR A 136 9.48 5.79 19.75
N GLU A 137 10.71 5.65 19.25
CA GLU A 137 11.57 6.76 18.87
C GLU A 137 11.19 7.23 17.46
N ASN A 138 10.83 8.52 17.33
CA ASN A 138 10.32 9.12 16.09
C ASN A 138 9.18 8.28 15.45
N PRO A 139 8.05 8.09 16.16
CA PRO A 139 6.99 7.21 15.71
C PRO A 139 6.34 7.73 14.42
N GLU A 140 5.84 6.80 13.61
CA GLU A 140 5.03 7.16 12.45
C GLU A 140 3.82 7.99 12.85
N SER A 141 3.60 9.08 12.13
CA SER A 141 2.45 9.95 12.38
C SER A 141 1.13 9.26 12.05
N ALA A 142 0.03 9.69 12.68
CA ALA A 142 -1.31 9.23 12.35
C ALA A 142 -1.64 9.37 10.85
N ALA A 143 -1.17 10.46 10.22
CA ALA A 143 -1.33 10.74 8.80
C ALA A 143 -0.63 9.69 7.90
N SER A 144 0.62 9.34 8.23
CA SER A 144 1.39 8.30 7.51
C SER A 144 0.73 6.92 7.66
N LEU A 145 0.29 6.60 8.89
CA LEU A 145 -0.42 5.36 9.18
C LEU A 145 -1.77 5.28 8.45
N LEU A 146 -2.50 6.39 8.33
CA LEU A 146 -3.77 6.47 7.58
C LEU A 146 -3.57 6.13 6.11
N VAL A 147 -2.61 6.77 5.44
CA VAL A 147 -2.29 6.50 4.03
C VAL A 147 -1.88 5.05 3.84
N SER A 148 -0.95 4.57 4.66
CA SER A 148 -0.45 3.21 4.60
C SER A 148 -1.54 2.16 4.85
N ALA A 149 -2.35 2.31 5.89
CA ALA A 149 -3.43 1.38 6.19
C ALA A 149 -4.54 1.40 5.12
N SER A 150 -4.77 2.55 4.47
CA SER A 150 -5.73 2.69 3.36
C SER A 150 -5.26 1.90 2.13
N ASP A 151 -3.98 2.02 1.79
CA ASP A 151 -3.33 1.20 0.76
C ASP A 151 -3.51 -0.31 1.06
N LYS A 152 -3.11 -0.73 2.27
CA LYS A 152 -3.21 -2.14 2.65
C LYS A 152 -4.66 -2.64 2.67
N LEU A 153 -5.63 -1.83 3.07
CA LEU A 153 -7.04 -2.22 3.01
C LEU A 153 -7.51 -2.40 1.56
N HIS A 154 -7.19 -1.47 0.67
CA HIS A 154 -7.55 -1.61 -0.74
C HIS A 154 -6.94 -2.88 -1.34
N ASN A 155 -5.66 -3.11 -1.10
CA ASN A 155 -4.96 -4.28 -1.61
C ASN A 155 -5.52 -5.59 -1.02
N ALA A 156 -5.82 -5.64 0.28
CA ALA A 156 -6.44 -6.81 0.90
C ALA A 156 -7.84 -7.11 0.33
N ARG A 157 -8.66 -6.09 0.09
CA ARG A 157 -9.99 -6.23 -0.54
C ARG A 157 -9.88 -6.77 -1.97
N ALA A 158 -8.95 -6.23 -2.76
CA ALA A 158 -8.69 -6.70 -4.12
C ALA A 158 -8.22 -8.17 -4.14
N ILE A 159 -7.26 -8.52 -3.27
CA ILE A 159 -6.77 -9.90 -3.14
C ILE A 159 -7.91 -10.85 -2.75
N LEU A 160 -8.73 -10.46 -1.76
CA LEU A 160 -9.87 -11.28 -1.32
C LEU A 160 -10.86 -11.52 -2.47
N ALA A 161 -11.24 -10.46 -3.20
CA ALA A 161 -12.14 -10.57 -4.33
C ALA A 161 -11.57 -11.51 -5.40
N ASP A 162 -10.32 -11.27 -5.82
CA ASP A 162 -9.66 -12.09 -6.85
C ASP A 162 -9.57 -13.57 -6.42
N VAL A 163 -9.11 -13.85 -5.19
CA VAL A 163 -9.01 -15.21 -4.63
C VAL A 163 -10.35 -15.93 -4.64
N LEU A 164 -11.43 -15.25 -4.23
CA LEU A 164 -12.77 -15.84 -4.21
C LEU A 164 -13.29 -16.15 -5.62
N THR A 165 -12.91 -15.35 -6.62
CA THR A 165 -13.26 -15.60 -8.03
C THR A 165 -12.39 -16.67 -8.69
N PHE A 166 -11.14 -16.82 -8.25
CA PHE A 166 -10.17 -17.76 -8.83
C PHE A 166 -10.54 -19.22 -8.54
N GLY A 167 -11.03 -19.52 -7.33
CA GLY A 167 -11.33 -20.90 -6.92
C GLY A 167 -12.43 -21.00 -5.86
N ALA A 168 -13.17 -22.10 -5.89
CA ALA A 168 -14.29 -22.35 -4.97
C ALA A 168 -13.84 -22.89 -3.59
N THR A 169 -12.71 -23.59 -3.53
CA THR A 169 -12.16 -24.21 -2.31
C THR A 169 -10.78 -23.65 -1.97
N PRO A 170 -10.32 -23.72 -0.70
CA PRO A 170 -8.96 -23.33 -0.33
C PRO A 170 -7.87 -23.96 -1.20
N GLN A 171 -8.00 -25.24 -1.56
CA GLN A 171 -7.03 -25.95 -2.40
C GLN A 171 -6.99 -25.39 -3.82
N SER A 172 -8.16 -25.09 -4.40
CA SER A 172 -8.23 -24.48 -5.74
C SER A 172 -7.76 -23.01 -5.77
N ARG A 173 -7.65 -22.35 -4.62
CA ARG A 173 -7.20 -20.96 -4.49
C ARG A 173 -5.68 -20.82 -4.37
N ALA A 174 -4.97 -21.87 -3.96
CA ALA A 174 -3.53 -21.79 -3.73
C ALA A 174 -2.71 -21.28 -4.95
N PRO A 175 -2.98 -21.72 -6.19
CA PRO A 175 -2.23 -21.25 -7.36
C PRO A 175 -2.42 -19.75 -7.67
N PHE A 176 -3.48 -19.12 -7.16
CA PHE A 176 -3.65 -17.66 -7.29
C PHE A 176 -2.42 -16.91 -6.78
N PHE A 177 -1.77 -17.44 -5.74
CA PHE A 177 -0.69 -16.75 -5.07
C PHE A 177 0.68 -16.87 -5.76
N ASP A 178 0.79 -17.65 -6.83
CA ASP A 178 2.05 -17.80 -7.59
C ASP A 178 2.49 -16.47 -8.24
N ARG A 179 1.54 -15.53 -8.43
CA ARG A 179 1.80 -14.15 -8.86
C ARG A 179 2.53 -13.28 -7.83
N PHE A 180 2.66 -13.74 -6.58
CA PHE A 180 3.33 -13.00 -5.52
C PHE A 180 4.66 -13.65 -5.15
N ASN A 181 5.71 -12.84 -5.03
CA ASN A 181 7.06 -13.31 -4.63
C ASN A 181 7.10 -14.12 -3.32
N ALA A 182 6.13 -13.89 -2.43
CA ALA A 182 6.07 -14.55 -1.12
C ALA A 182 5.07 -15.72 -1.06
N GLY A 183 4.39 -16.02 -2.18
CA GLY A 183 3.31 -17.01 -2.26
C GLY A 183 2.17 -16.73 -1.29
N GLN A 184 1.36 -17.75 -1.03
CA GLN A 184 0.21 -17.65 -0.12
C GLN A 184 0.66 -17.39 1.33
N THR A 185 1.55 -18.24 1.84
CA THR A 185 2.07 -18.18 3.21
C THR A 185 2.63 -16.81 3.56
N GLY A 186 3.49 -16.25 2.71
CA GLY A 186 4.13 -14.97 2.98
C GLY A 186 3.19 -13.79 2.82
N THR A 187 2.31 -13.81 1.81
CA THR A 187 1.28 -12.78 1.62
C THR A 187 0.38 -12.69 2.86
N LEU A 188 -0.22 -13.81 3.28
CA LEU A 188 -1.11 -13.85 4.44
C LEU A 188 -0.37 -13.42 5.72
N GLN A 189 0.83 -13.94 5.95
CA GLN A 189 1.61 -13.59 7.13
C GLN A 189 1.92 -12.10 7.19
N TYR A 190 2.32 -11.50 6.06
CA TYR A 190 2.65 -10.08 6.04
C TYR A 190 1.46 -9.20 6.38
N TYR A 191 0.29 -9.47 5.81
CA TYR A 191 -0.94 -8.72 6.13
C TYR A 191 -1.36 -8.88 7.59
N ARG A 192 -1.27 -10.10 8.14
CA ARG A 192 -1.57 -10.33 9.56
C ARG A 192 -0.60 -9.59 10.48
N LEU A 193 0.69 -9.59 10.16
CA LEU A 193 1.69 -8.83 10.92
C LEU A 193 1.51 -7.32 10.78
N LEU A 194 1.08 -6.82 9.62
CA LEU A 194 0.74 -5.41 9.42
C LEU A 194 -0.40 -4.97 10.33
N VAL A 195 -1.50 -5.73 10.41
CA VAL A 195 -2.61 -5.44 11.32
C VAL A 195 -2.11 -5.32 12.77
N ARG A 196 -1.30 -6.29 13.20
CA ARG A 196 -0.72 -6.28 14.57
C ARG A 196 0.22 -5.09 14.78
N ALA A 197 1.02 -4.73 13.78
CA ALA A 197 1.93 -3.59 13.85
C ALA A 197 1.17 -2.26 13.91
N TYR A 198 0.16 -2.04 13.06
CA TYR A 198 -0.66 -0.83 13.08
C TYR A 198 -1.39 -0.64 14.42
N ARG A 199 -1.92 -1.73 15.00
CA ARG A 199 -2.56 -1.69 16.34
C ARG A 199 -1.60 -1.24 17.44
N ARG A 200 -0.31 -1.55 17.31
CA ARG A 200 0.74 -1.22 18.28
C ARG A 200 1.46 0.09 17.97
N ALA A 201 1.23 0.66 16.79
CA ALA A 201 1.91 1.87 16.36
C ALA A 201 1.52 3.05 17.29
N PRO A 202 2.48 3.74 17.91
CA PRO A 202 2.17 4.83 18.83
C PRO A 202 1.30 5.93 18.20
N GLY A 203 1.50 6.21 16.91
CA GLY A 203 0.71 7.19 16.16
C GLY A 203 -0.76 6.82 15.93
N ALA A 204 -1.15 5.56 16.15
CA ALA A 204 -2.54 5.11 16.07
C ALA A 204 -3.30 5.28 17.40
N HIS A 205 -2.60 5.51 18.51
CA HIS A 205 -3.24 5.69 19.82
C HIS A 205 -4.01 7.03 19.87
N GLY A 206 -5.24 6.97 20.38
CA GLY A 206 -6.10 8.15 20.48
C GLY A 206 -6.66 8.65 19.15
N GLN A 207 -6.60 7.85 18.08
CA GLN A 207 -7.10 8.19 16.74
C GLN A 207 -8.28 7.29 16.34
N PRO A 208 -9.54 7.62 16.70
CA PRO A 208 -10.67 6.70 16.55
C PRO A 208 -10.94 6.26 15.10
N ARG A 209 -10.82 7.17 14.13
CA ARG A 209 -11.04 6.83 12.72
C ARG A 209 -9.94 5.92 12.16
N LEU A 210 -8.68 6.17 12.51
CA LEU A 210 -7.57 5.28 12.14
C LEU A 210 -7.71 3.90 12.79
N GLN A 211 -8.15 3.83 14.05
CA GLN A 211 -8.45 2.56 14.72
C GLN A 211 -9.58 1.80 14.02
N ALA A 212 -10.62 2.50 13.55
CA ALA A 212 -11.70 1.91 12.77
C ALA A 212 -11.22 1.38 11.40
N LEU A 213 -10.33 2.11 10.72
CA LEU A 213 -9.68 1.65 9.49
C LEU A 213 -8.87 0.37 9.72
N ILE A 214 -8.06 0.34 10.78
CA ILE A 214 -7.26 -0.84 11.15
C ILE A 214 -8.17 -2.04 11.47
N ALA A 215 -9.32 -1.81 12.12
CA ALA A 215 -10.31 -2.86 12.38
C ALA A 215 -10.98 -3.37 11.10
N GLU A 216 -11.21 -2.52 10.11
CA GLU A 216 -11.73 -2.94 8.80
C GLU A 216 -10.69 -3.74 8.00
N LEU A 217 -9.42 -3.33 8.05
CA LEU A 217 -8.31 -4.12 7.52
C LEU A 217 -8.25 -5.48 8.20
N ASP A 218 -8.35 -5.54 9.53
CA ASP A 218 -8.35 -6.81 10.27
C ASP A 218 -9.48 -7.76 9.85
N ARG A 219 -10.70 -7.25 9.69
CA ARG A 219 -11.83 -8.04 9.18
C ARG A 219 -11.56 -8.60 7.79
N THR A 220 -11.00 -7.77 6.90
CA THR A 220 -10.68 -8.15 5.53
C THR A 220 -9.58 -9.22 5.49
N VAL A 221 -8.52 -9.05 6.29
CA VAL A 221 -7.43 -10.02 6.40
C VAL A 221 -7.92 -11.34 6.98
N THR A 222 -8.77 -11.30 8.01
CA THR A 222 -9.39 -12.50 8.58
C THR A 222 -10.24 -13.25 7.54
N ALA A 223 -11.04 -12.52 6.75
CA ALA A 223 -11.81 -13.14 5.66
C ALA A 223 -10.91 -13.77 4.60
N LEU A 224 -9.77 -13.14 4.28
CA LEU A 224 -8.79 -13.67 3.34
C LEU A 224 -8.12 -14.95 3.86
N GLU A 225 -7.75 -14.99 5.13
CA GLU A 225 -7.20 -16.19 5.78
C GLU A 225 -8.20 -17.34 5.75
N GLN A 226 -9.46 -17.08 6.10
CA GLN A 226 -10.55 -18.06 6.04
C GLN A 226 -10.80 -18.55 4.62
N ALA A 227 -10.78 -17.66 3.62
CA ALA A 227 -10.90 -18.03 2.21
C ALA A 227 -9.76 -18.96 1.77
N CYS A 228 -8.58 -18.85 2.40
CA CYS A 228 -7.42 -19.69 2.17
C CYS A 228 -7.37 -20.94 3.07
N GLY A 229 -8.38 -21.17 3.91
CA GLY A 229 -8.46 -22.34 4.79
C GLY A 229 -7.51 -22.31 5.98
N VAL A 230 -7.03 -21.14 6.39
CA VAL A 230 -6.10 -20.97 7.53
C VAL A 230 -6.67 -20.00 8.57
N GLN A 231 -6.17 -20.08 9.80
CA GLN A 231 -6.55 -19.20 10.91
C GLN A 231 -5.42 -18.23 11.26
N GLU A 232 -5.78 -17.11 11.90
CA GLU A 232 -4.85 -16.06 12.31
C GLU A 232 -3.64 -16.61 13.09
N GLU A 233 -3.86 -17.49 14.07
CA GLU A 233 -2.78 -17.99 14.94
C GLU A 233 -1.76 -18.81 14.15
N GLN A 234 -2.24 -19.58 13.16
CA GLN A 234 -1.39 -20.37 12.27
C GLN A 234 -0.55 -19.45 11.39
N VAL A 235 -1.19 -18.45 10.77
CA VAL A 235 -0.56 -17.49 9.86
C VAL A 235 0.51 -16.66 10.55
N ALA A 236 0.21 -16.17 11.75
CA ALA A 236 1.18 -15.42 12.55
C ALA A 236 2.38 -16.26 13.01
N ALA A 237 2.24 -17.59 13.05
CA ALA A 237 3.28 -18.50 13.51
C ALA A 237 4.25 -18.98 12.41
N TYR A 238 4.03 -18.64 11.15
CA TYR A 238 4.90 -19.07 10.05
C TYR A 238 6.36 -18.58 10.21
N PRO A 239 7.36 -19.35 9.75
CA PRO A 239 8.76 -19.01 9.96
C PRO A 239 9.27 -17.85 9.07
N LEU A 240 8.63 -17.56 7.94
CA LEU A 240 9.15 -16.65 6.90
C LEU A 240 9.45 -15.23 7.41
N LEU A 241 8.55 -14.65 8.22
CA LEU A 241 8.68 -13.31 8.78
C LEU A 241 8.88 -13.28 10.31
N ARG A 242 9.16 -14.43 10.93
CA ARG A 242 9.53 -14.49 12.36
C ARG A 242 10.92 -13.93 12.63
#